data_AF-A0A9D5VPL5-F1
#
_entry.id   AF-A0A9D5VPL5-F1
#
_cell.length_a   1.000
_cell.length_b   1.000
_cell.length_c   1.000
_cell.angle_alpha   90.00
_cell.angle_beta   90.00
_cell.angle_gamma   90.00
#
_symmetry.space_group_name_H-M   'P 1'
#
loop_
_entity.id
_entity.type
_entity.pdbx_description
1 polymer ?
#
loop_
_entity_poly.entity_id
_entity_poly.type
_entity_poly.pdbx_seq_one_letter_code
_entity_poly.pdbx_strand_id
1 'polypeptide(L)'
;MKLLNNILNPFIRKEKPIIEARIKVLRFRKFLENARTLMDLIEDGKEKLKEEYILDRSYISSLVDKVIENVRMLVFNACMLVPEGGEILYKEFDEHKILAQKDILNIISEKSISPKDKNESEEPEYRLLRNAVTWMIGPFSKLRPTVMDFIKQTFDHVIFGLSKFVYPQGIVSQLDLNKSGNDYHLDIIQLEENIILKNRKKLAINDIQCRPLGFMLMDNEKSMNIDTKSLSNQKNWFAAVSRDYLSLSTKNPQNIILLDAQLSGFVDSDFIFIFANKSITLENLLPKGFRVEKTNLGTMAWNYDTPKNIMENHLAYLSQKILKLYN
;
A
#
# COMPACT_ATOMS: atom_id res chain seq x y z
N MET A 1 -46.61 -4.96 -11.31
CA MET A 1 -45.24 -5.28 -10.83
C MET A 1 -44.15 -4.25 -11.16
N LYS A 2 -44.40 -3.14 -11.90
CA LYS A 2 -43.38 -2.10 -12.17
C LYS A 2 -43.39 -0.90 -11.19
N LEU A 3 -44.32 -0.86 -10.24
CA LEU A 3 -44.49 0.26 -9.29
C LEU A 3 -43.84 0.03 -7.91
N LEU A 4 -43.34 -1.17 -7.60
CA LEU A 4 -42.73 -1.49 -6.31
C LEU A 4 -41.20 -1.22 -6.25
N ASN A 5 -40.52 -1.13 -7.40
CA ASN A 5 -39.07 -0.88 -7.44
C ASN A 5 -38.66 0.59 -7.25
N ASN A 6 -39.63 1.53 -7.25
CA ASN A 6 -39.35 2.95 -7.00
C ASN A 6 -39.68 3.41 -5.57
N ILE A 7 -40.31 2.55 -4.76
CA ILE A 7 -40.67 2.85 -3.36
C ILE A 7 -39.64 2.27 -2.38
N LEU A 8 -38.85 1.28 -2.81
CA LEU A 8 -37.65 0.83 -2.10
C LEU A 8 -36.49 1.82 -2.29
N ASN A 9 -36.62 2.90 -1.53
CA ASN A 9 -35.57 3.61 -0.82
C ASN A 9 -34.60 4.50 -1.64
N PRO A 10 -34.90 5.81 -1.83
CA PRO A 10 -33.91 6.79 -2.27
C PRO A 10 -32.66 6.88 -1.36
N PHE A 11 -32.72 6.33 -0.13
CA PHE A 11 -31.57 6.17 0.75
C PHE A 11 -30.58 5.10 0.27
N ILE A 12 -31.05 3.95 -0.24
CA ILE A 12 -30.17 2.87 -0.77
C ILE A 12 -29.37 3.37 -1.98
N ARG A 13 -29.97 4.20 -2.85
CA ARG A 13 -29.27 4.78 -4.00
C ARG A 13 -28.19 5.80 -3.61
N LYS A 14 -28.35 6.47 -2.46
CA LYS A 14 -27.40 7.49 -1.97
C LYS A 14 -26.22 6.86 -1.21
N GLU A 15 -26.39 5.70 -0.57
CA GLU A 15 -25.31 5.04 0.17
C GLU A 15 -24.34 4.24 -0.72
N LYS A 16 -24.76 3.87 -1.93
CA LYS A 16 -23.95 3.09 -2.88
C LYS A 16 -22.53 3.63 -3.10
N PRO A 17 -22.29 4.95 -3.31
CA PRO A 17 -20.94 5.48 -3.48
C PRO A 17 -20.05 5.37 -2.24
N ILE A 18 -20.62 5.44 -1.03
CA ILE A 18 -19.85 5.23 0.21
C ILE A 18 -19.46 3.76 0.34
N ILE A 19 -20.41 2.85 0.09
CA ILE A 19 -20.15 1.41 0.13
C ILE A 19 -19.05 1.05 -0.88
N GLU A 20 -19.11 1.59 -2.10
CA GLU A 20 -18.06 1.43 -3.10
C GLU A 20 -16.70 1.99 -2.62
N ALA A 21 -16.67 3.17 -2.01
CA ALA A 21 -15.46 3.75 -1.43
C ALA A 21 -14.86 2.86 -0.33
N ARG A 22 -15.70 2.38 0.61
CA ARG A 22 -15.29 1.47 1.69
C ARG A 22 -14.68 0.19 1.14
N ILE A 23 -15.38 -0.46 0.20
CA ILE A 23 -14.91 -1.70 -0.42
C ILE A 23 -13.57 -1.47 -1.11
N LYS A 24 -13.40 -0.36 -1.84
CA LYS A 24 -12.12 -0.03 -2.49
C LYS A 24 -10.99 0.13 -1.48
N VAL A 25 -11.20 0.89 -0.41
CA VAL A 25 -10.19 1.07 0.65
C VAL A 25 -9.84 -0.26 1.32
N LEU A 26 -10.83 -1.08 1.68
CA LEU A 26 -10.59 -2.39 2.30
C LEU A 26 -9.86 -3.36 1.36
N ARG A 27 -10.17 -3.35 0.06
CA ARG A 27 -9.45 -4.14 -0.93
C ARG A 27 -8.02 -3.63 -1.13
N PHE A 28 -7.82 -2.31 -1.13
CA PHE A 28 -6.50 -1.72 -1.26
C PHE A 28 -5.63 -2.06 -0.05
N ARG A 29 -6.19 -2.02 1.16
CA ARG A 29 -5.52 -2.54 2.36
C ARG A 29 -5.04 -3.99 2.18
N LYS A 30 -5.90 -4.89 1.65
CA LYS A 30 -5.52 -6.28 1.40
C LYS A 30 -4.46 -6.43 0.31
N PHE A 31 -4.50 -5.56 -0.71
CA PHE A 31 -3.44 -5.46 -1.71
C PHE A 31 -2.10 -5.09 -1.07
N LEU A 32 -2.08 -4.11 -0.16
CA LEU A 32 -0.90 -3.73 0.60
C LEU A 32 -0.39 -4.88 1.48
N GLU A 33 -1.25 -5.50 2.29
CA GLU A 33 -0.87 -6.63 3.17
C GLU A 33 -0.18 -7.77 2.39
N ASN A 34 -0.70 -8.09 1.19
CA ASN A 34 -0.09 -9.09 0.31
C ASN A 34 1.27 -8.63 -0.26
N ALA A 35 1.39 -7.36 -0.67
CA ALA A 35 2.66 -6.80 -1.13
C ALA A 35 3.73 -6.81 -0.03
N ARG A 36 3.36 -6.55 1.22
CA ARG A 36 4.28 -6.65 2.36
C ARG A 36 4.81 -8.07 2.51
N THR A 37 3.91 -9.06 2.48
CA THR A 37 4.27 -10.47 2.58
C THR A 37 5.27 -10.88 1.49
N LEU A 38 5.11 -10.35 0.26
CA LEU A 38 6.10 -10.54 -0.81
C LEU A 38 7.46 -9.93 -0.48
N MET A 39 7.48 -8.70 0.06
CA MET A 39 8.73 -8.06 0.45
C MET A 39 9.43 -8.82 1.60
N ASP A 40 8.67 -9.41 2.53
CA ASP A 40 9.22 -10.22 3.62
C ASP A 40 9.90 -11.49 3.09
N LEU A 41 9.27 -12.17 2.13
CA LEU A 41 9.86 -13.34 1.45
C LEU A 41 11.14 -12.99 0.69
N ILE A 42 11.16 -11.83 0.03
CA ILE A 42 12.34 -11.33 -0.69
C ILE A 42 13.48 -11.02 0.27
N GLU A 43 13.21 -10.35 1.39
CA GLU A 43 14.25 -10.07 2.39
C GLU A 43 14.75 -11.34 3.08
N ASP A 44 13.88 -12.30 3.40
CA ASP A 44 14.31 -13.60 3.94
C ASP A 44 15.30 -14.27 2.99
N GLY A 45 14.98 -14.36 1.70
CA GLY A 45 15.91 -14.92 0.71
C GLY A 45 17.25 -14.17 0.63
N LYS A 46 17.25 -12.84 0.74
CA LYS A 46 18.47 -12.02 0.74
C LYS A 46 19.30 -12.21 2.01
N GLU A 47 18.66 -12.35 3.17
CA GLU A 47 19.32 -12.60 4.45
C GLU A 47 20.00 -13.96 4.44
N LYS A 48 19.29 -15.00 3.95
CA LYS A 48 19.84 -16.35 3.82
C LYS A 48 21.05 -16.44 2.88
N LEU A 49 21.17 -15.53 1.91
CA LEU A 49 22.37 -15.44 1.05
C LEU A 49 23.57 -14.75 1.70
N LYS A 50 23.36 -13.90 2.71
CA LYS A 50 24.43 -13.13 3.37
C LYS A 50 25.07 -13.89 4.52
N GLU A 51 24.34 -14.80 5.12
CA GLU A 51 24.76 -15.54 6.30
C GLU A 51 25.19 -16.98 5.93
N GLU A 52 26.00 -17.59 6.79
CA GLU A 52 26.42 -18.99 6.67
C GLU A 52 25.26 -19.90 7.14
N TYR A 53 24.22 -20.02 6.31
CA TYR A 53 23.13 -20.96 6.50
C TYR A 53 23.41 -22.32 5.87
N ILE A 54 23.12 -23.38 6.60
CA ILE A 54 22.95 -24.70 5.99
C ILE A 54 21.61 -24.69 5.24
N LEU A 55 21.67 -24.57 3.91
CA LEU A 55 20.49 -24.48 3.06
C LEU A 55 20.01 -25.86 2.64
N ASP A 56 18.69 -26.06 2.69
CA ASP A 56 18.02 -27.21 2.09
C ASP A 56 17.29 -26.77 0.81
N ARG A 57 17.31 -27.63 -0.21
CA ARG A 57 16.53 -27.48 -1.44
C ARG A 57 15.03 -27.31 -1.16
N SER A 58 14.52 -27.95 -0.11
CA SER A 58 13.12 -27.83 0.30
C SER A 58 12.74 -26.38 0.66
N TYR A 59 13.65 -25.65 1.33
CA TYR A 59 13.47 -24.24 1.64
C TYR A 59 13.38 -23.41 0.35
N ILE A 60 14.32 -23.61 -0.58
CA ILE A 60 14.37 -22.83 -1.83
C ILE A 60 13.10 -23.06 -2.68
N SER A 61 12.67 -24.32 -2.80
CA SER A 61 11.39 -24.64 -3.49
C SER A 61 10.21 -23.97 -2.80
N SER A 62 10.13 -24.04 -1.47
CA SER A 62 9.06 -23.41 -0.69
C SER A 62 9.04 -21.89 -0.84
N LEU A 63 10.21 -21.25 -0.86
CA LEU A 63 10.34 -19.81 -1.08
C LEU A 63 9.81 -19.43 -2.46
N VAL A 64 10.23 -20.11 -3.52
CA VAL A 64 9.77 -19.85 -4.89
C VAL A 64 8.26 -20.05 -5.01
N ASP A 65 7.72 -21.15 -4.49
CA ASP A 65 6.28 -21.44 -4.53
C ASP A 65 5.47 -20.36 -3.78
N LYS A 66 5.94 -19.94 -2.60
CA LYS A 66 5.31 -18.87 -1.83
C LYS A 66 5.35 -17.54 -2.56
N VAL A 67 6.44 -17.19 -3.23
CA VAL A 67 6.53 -15.97 -4.05
C VAL A 67 5.53 -16.05 -5.20
N ILE A 68 5.47 -17.15 -5.95
CA ILE A 68 4.52 -17.32 -7.06
C ILE A 68 3.07 -17.16 -6.57
N GLU A 69 2.70 -17.81 -5.47
CA GLU A 69 1.33 -17.74 -4.95
C GLU A 69 0.98 -16.32 -4.46
N ASN A 70 1.91 -15.64 -3.77
CA ASN A 70 1.66 -14.28 -3.31
C ASN A 70 1.61 -13.26 -4.46
N VAL A 71 2.42 -13.43 -5.52
CA VAL A 71 2.33 -12.59 -6.73
C VAL A 71 0.98 -12.80 -7.42
N ARG A 72 0.51 -14.04 -7.53
CA ARG A 72 -0.83 -14.34 -8.05
C ARG A 72 -1.92 -13.63 -7.25
N MET A 73 -1.82 -13.68 -5.92
CA MET A 73 -2.76 -12.99 -5.03
C MET A 73 -2.68 -11.46 -5.14
N LEU A 74 -1.50 -10.91 -5.39
CA LEU A 74 -1.30 -9.49 -5.68
C LEU A 74 -2.03 -9.09 -6.97
N VAL A 75 -1.85 -9.85 -8.05
CA VAL A 75 -2.53 -9.63 -9.34
C VAL A 75 -4.05 -9.76 -9.19
N PHE A 76 -4.53 -10.79 -8.48
CA PHE A 76 -5.95 -10.95 -8.19
C PHE A 76 -6.52 -9.71 -7.50
N ASN A 77 -5.87 -9.23 -6.44
CA ASN A 77 -6.30 -8.02 -5.74
C ASN A 77 -6.27 -6.77 -6.62
N ALA A 78 -5.25 -6.63 -7.47
CA ALA A 78 -5.14 -5.54 -8.42
C ALA A 78 -6.33 -5.54 -9.40
N CYS A 79 -6.64 -6.68 -10.01
CA CYS A 79 -7.78 -6.84 -10.92
C CYS A 79 -9.13 -6.62 -10.23
N MET A 80 -9.24 -6.91 -8.93
CA MET A 80 -10.44 -6.61 -8.17
C MET A 80 -10.60 -5.13 -7.82
N LEU A 81 -9.49 -4.38 -7.76
CA LEU A 81 -9.49 -2.93 -7.54
C LEU A 81 -9.71 -2.16 -8.83
N VAL A 82 -9.03 -2.59 -9.90
CA VAL A 82 -8.99 -1.97 -11.22
C VAL A 82 -9.08 -3.10 -12.26
N PRO A 83 -10.29 -3.50 -12.68
CA PRO A 83 -10.50 -4.62 -13.59
C PRO A 83 -9.93 -4.40 -14.99
N GLU A 84 -9.94 -3.15 -15.46
CA GLU A 84 -9.39 -2.79 -16.76
C GLU A 84 -7.91 -3.19 -16.83
N GLY A 85 -7.44 -3.80 -17.93
CA GLY A 85 -6.04 -4.19 -18.07
C GLY A 85 -5.61 -5.44 -17.29
N GLY A 86 -6.50 -6.08 -16.52
CA GLY A 86 -6.16 -7.25 -15.72
C GLY A 86 -5.63 -8.46 -16.51
N GLU A 87 -6.09 -8.64 -17.76
CA GLU A 87 -5.59 -9.70 -18.66
C GLU A 87 -4.09 -9.57 -18.92
N ILE A 88 -3.58 -8.34 -19.02
CA ILE A 88 -2.15 -8.06 -19.24
C ILE A 88 -1.36 -8.47 -18.00
N LEU A 89 -1.83 -8.10 -16.80
CA LEU A 89 -1.19 -8.48 -15.54
C LEU A 89 -1.14 -10.00 -15.34
N TYR A 90 -2.22 -10.73 -15.66
CA TYR A 90 -2.20 -12.19 -15.57
C TYR A 90 -1.25 -12.82 -16.58
N LYS A 91 -1.18 -12.30 -17.81
CA LYS A 91 -0.25 -12.78 -18.82
C LYS A 91 1.21 -12.59 -18.38
N GLU A 92 1.55 -11.41 -17.88
CA GLU A 92 2.90 -11.11 -17.37
C GLU A 92 3.23 -12.00 -16.15
N PHE A 93 2.28 -12.22 -15.24
CA PHE A 93 2.44 -13.16 -14.14
C PHE A 93 2.74 -14.60 -14.64
N ASP A 94 2.01 -15.08 -15.64
CA ASP A 94 2.23 -16.41 -16.21
C ASP A 94 3.64 -16.53 -16.80
N GLU A 95 4.16 -15.47 -17.45
CA GLU A 95 5.54 -15.42 -17.93
C GLU A 95 6.55 -15.56 -16.77
N HIS A 96 6.36 -14.83 -15.67
CA HIS A 96 7.19 -14.97 -14.46
C HIS A 96 7.14 -16.38 -13.86
N LYS A 97 5.95 -16.98 -13.79
CA LYS A 97 5.75 -18.34 -13.28
C LYS A 97 6.46 -19.37 -14.14
N ILE A 98 6.34 -19.27 -15.47
CA ILE A 98 7.00 -20.19 -16.41
C ILE A 98 8.53 -20.08 -16.27
N LEU A 99 9.06 -18.85 -16.13
CA LEU A 99 10.50 -18.64 -15.91
C LEU A 99 10.96 -19.30 -14.61
N ALA A 100 10.26 -19.08 -13.49
CA ALA A 100 10.62 -19.69 -12.21
C ALA A 100 10.58 -21.24 -12.27
N GLN A 101 9.58 -21.80 -12.96
CA GLN A 101 9.48 -23.24 -13.14
C GLN A 101 10.65 -23.81 -13.96
N LYS A 102 10.99 -23.17 -15.08
CA LYS A 102 12.07 -23.63 -15.97
C LYS A 102 13.46 -23.42 -15.39
N ASP A 103 13.71 -22.23 -14.83
CA ASP A 103 15.06 -21.79 -14.50
C ASP A 103 15.46 -22.10 -13.04
N ILE A 104 14.50 -22.47 -12.17
CA ILE A 104 14.77 -22.74 -10.75
C ILE A 104 14.20 -24.10 -10.33
N LEU A 105 12.88 -24.31 -10.41
CA LEU A 105 12.24 -25.51 -9.86
C LEU A 105 12.63 -26.80 -10.59
N ASN A 106 12.76 -26.76 -11.92
CA ASN A 106 13.22 -27.91 -12.69
C ASN A 106 14.66 -28.30 -12.31
N ILE A 107 15.55 -27.33 -12.06
CA ILE A 107 16.93 -27.59 -11.63
C ILE A 107 16.97 -28.21 -10.22
N ILE A 108 16.05 -27.81 -9.34
CA ILE A 108 15.92 -28.41 -8.00
C ILE A 108 15.53 -29.90 -8.09
N SER A 109 14.63 -30.24 -9.00
CA SER A 109 14.10 -31.62 -9.16
C SER A 109 15.05 -32.56 -9.90
N GLU A 110 15.87 -32.03 -10.83
CA GLU A 110 16.95 -32.77 -11.46
C GLU A 110 18.11 -32.96 -10.47
N LYS A 111 18.21 -34.15 -9.85
CA LYS A 111 19.24 -34.52 -8.86
C LYS A 111 20.71 -34.38 -9.33
N SER A 112 20.94 -33.99 -10.58
CA SER A 112 22.26 -33.95 -11.22
C SER A 112 22.58 -32.55 -11.73
N ILE A 113 23.09 -31.69 -10.87
CA ILE A 113 23.90 -30.58 -11.36
C ILE A 113 25.26 -31.18 -11.73
N SER A 114 25.44 -31.48 -13.02
CA SER A 114 26.72 -31.97 -13.53
C SER A 114 27.80 -30.93 -13.18
N PRO A 115 28.88 -31.32 -12.49
CA PRO A 115 29.95 -30.41 -12.11
C PRO A 115 30.80 -30.10 -13.35
N LYS A 116 30.29 -29.24 -14.24
CA LYS A 116 31.01 -28.82 -15.44
C LYS A 116 31.85 -27.56 -15.25
N ASP A 117 31.64 -26.82 -14.16
CA ASP A 117 32.49 -25.67 -13.82
C ASP A 117 33.35 -25.97 -12.60
N LYS A 118 34.58 -26.43 -12.87
CA LYS A 118 35.63 -26.68 -11.87
C LYS A 118 36.16 -25.41 -11.16
N ASN A 119 35.49 -24.27 -11.35
CA ASN A 119 35.88 -22.97 -10.80
C ASN A 119 34.86 -22.37 -9.81
N GLU A 120 33.72 -23.03 -9.54
CA GLU A 120 32.76 -22.53 -8.55
C GLU A 120 32.96 -23.24 -7.21
N SER A 121 33.50 -22.53 -6.22
CA SER A 121 33.61 -22.98 -4.83
C SER A 121 32.28 -22.89 -4.05
N GLU A 122 31.16 -22.65 -4.73
CA GLU A 122 29.85 -22.36 -4.12
C GLU A 122 28.98 -23.62 -4.11
N GLU A 123 28.38 -23.92 -2.95
CA GLU A 123 27.50 -25.07 -2.78
C GLU A 123 26.28 -24.98 -3.72
N PRO A 124 25.78 -26.11 -4.27
CA PRO A 124 24.69 -26.09 -5.24
C PRO A 124 23.41 -25.39 -4.76
N GLU A 125 23.09 -25.54 -3.48
CA GLU A 125 21.94 -24.95 -2.80
C GLU A 125 22.06 -23.41 -2.72
N TYR A 126 23.26 -22.90 -2.45
CA TYR A 126 23.54 -21.46 -2.47
C TYR A 126 23.36 -20.87 -3.87
N ARG A 127 23.83 -21.56 -4.91
CA ARG A 127 23.61 -21.14 -6.31
C ARG A 127 22.11 -21.12 -6.67
N LEU A 128 21.34 -22.10 -6.21
CA LEU A 128 19.90 -22.14 -6.43
C LEU A 128 19.18 -20.99 -5.73
N LEU A 129 19.53 -20.68 -4.48
CA LEU A 129 18.99 -19.53 -3.76
C LEU A 129 19.37 -18.22 -4.45
N ARG A 130 20.62 -18.10 -4.91
CA ARG A 130 21.11 -16.94 -5.68
C ARG A 130 20.30 -16.73 -6.95
N ASN A 131 20.00 -17.80 -7.69
CA ASN A 131 19.14 -17.74 -8.87
C ASN A 131 17.72 -17.31 -8.51
N ALA A 132 17.15 -17.83 -7.42
CA ALA A 132 15.83 -17.43 -6.94
C ALA A 132 15.78 -15.95 -6.57
N VAL A 133 16.74 -15.46 -5.78
CA VAL A 133 16.82 -14.04 -5.40
C VAL A 133 17.08 -13.15 -6.61
N THR A 134 17.93 -13.58 -7.55
CA THR A 134 18.15 -12.86 -8.81
C THR A 134 16.86 -12.78 -9.64
N TRP A 135 16.05 -13.83 -9.65
CA TRP A 135 14.72 -13.79 -10.27
C TRP A 135 13.78 -12.77 -9.59
N MET A 136 13.86 -12.65 -8.27
CA MET A 136 13.01 -11.75 -7.52
C MET A 136 13.40 -10.28 -7.65
N ILE A 137 14.69 -9.95 -7.60
CA ILE A 137 15.18 -8.56 -7.48
C ILE A 137 16.35 -8.20 -8.41
N GLY A 138 16.83 -9.15 -9.21
CA GLY A 138 17.90 -8.94 -10.15
C GLY A 138 19.31 -8.98 -9.52
N PRO A 139 20.34 -8.60 -10.30
CA PRO A 139 20.23 -8.00 -11.63
C PRO A 139 19.96 -9.04 -12.74
N PHE A 140 18.94 -8.79 -13.58
CA PHE A 140 18.87 -9.38 -14.92
C PHE A 140 19.42 -8.42 -15.97
N SER A 141 19.82 -8.96 -17.12
CA SER A 141 19.93 -8.14 -18.33
C SER A 141 18.56 -7.49 -18.62
N LYS A 142 18.54 -6.28 -19.21
CA LYS A 142 17.34 -5.46 -19.48
C LYS A 142 16.18 -6.16 -20.22
N LEU A 143 16.35 -7.41 -20.64
CA LEU A 143 15.43 -8.21 -21.42
C LEU A 143 14.47 -9.07 -20.57
N ARG A 144 14.67 -9.18 -19.24
CA ARG A 144 13.75 -9.92 -18.35
C ARG A 144 13.43 -9.08 -17.10
N PRO A 145 12.18 -8.65 -16.89
CA PRO A 145 11.79 -7.98 -15.65
C PRO A 145 11.93 -8.94 -14.46
N THR A 146 12.25 -8.40 -13.28
CA THR A 146 12.27 -9.14 -12.02
C THR A 146 10.87 -9.20 -11.40
N VAL A 147 10.65 -10.06 -10.41
CA VAL A 147 9.38 -10.04 -9.65
C VAL A 147 9.12 -8.65 -9.04
N MET A 148 10.15 -7.98 -8.54
CA MET A 148 10.03 -6.63 -8.00
C MET A 148 9.62 -5.60 -9.06
N ASP A 149 10.15 -5.71 -10.29
CA ASP A 149 9.71 -4.85 -11.40
C ASP A 149 8.23 -5.06 -11.71
N PHE A 150 7.78 -6.32 -11.71
CA PHE A 150 6.37 -6.66 -11.91
C PHE A 150 5.47 -6.17 -10.76
N ILE A 151 5.93 -6.28 -9.50
CA ILE A 151 5.24 -5.69 -8.34
C ILE A 151 5.07 -4.18 -8.55
N LYS A 152 6.13 -3.46 -8.94
CA LYS A 152 6.08 -2.00 -9.20
C LYS A 152 5.09 -1.66 -10.31
N GLN A 153 5.06 -2.41 -11.40
CA GLN A 153 4.10 -2.22 -12.48
C GLN A 153 2.66 -2.48 -12.04
N THR A 154 2.45 -3.51 -11.21
CA THR A 154 1.14 -3.81 -10.62
C THR A 154 0.68 -2.69 -9.69
N PHE A 155 1.57 -2.10 -8.89
CA PHE A 155 1.27 -0.91 -8.10
C PHE A 155 0.92 0.28 -8.97
N ASP A 156 1.69 0.53 -10.04
CA ASP A 156 1.40 1.62 -10.97
C ASP A 156 0.00 1.46 -11.58
N HIS A 157 -0.38 0.25 -11.98
CA HIS A 157 -1.73 -0.07 -12.46
C HIS A 157 -2.82 0.30 -11.44
N VAL A 158 -2.67 -0.18 -10.20
CA VAL A 158 -3.64 0.07 -9.12
C VAL A 158 -3.73 1.55 -8.78
N ILE A 159 -2.60 2.21 -8.56
CA ILE A 159 -2.56 3.64 -8.19
C ILE A 159 -3.15 4.51 -9.29
N PHE A 160 -2.85 4.22 -10.56
CA PHE A 160 -3.46 4.94 -11.68
C PHE A 160 -4.98 4.76 -11.71
N GLY A 161 -5.49 3.55 -11.50
CA GLY A 161 -6.93 3.32 -11.43
C GLY A 161 -7.59 4.01 -10.22
N LEU A 162 -6.93 4.01 -9.06
CA LEU A 162 -7.38 4.72 -7.87
C LEU A 162 -7.37 6.24 -8.04
N SER A 163 -6.43 6.80 -8.81
CA SER A 163 -6.37 8.24 -9.10
C SER A 163 -7.59 8.77 -9.87
N LYS A 164 -8.28 7.86 -10.58
CA LYS A 164 -9.53 8.16 -11.30
C LYS A 164 -10.77 8.01 -10.42
N PHE A 165 -10.60 7.66 -9.15
CA PHE A 165 -11.71 7.44 -8.25
C PHE A 165 -12.49 8.74 -7.99
N VAL A 166 -13.80 8.68 -8.16
CA VAL A 166 -14.70 9.78 -7.83
C VAL A 166 -15.12 9.64 -6.37
N TYR A 167 -14.62 10.54 -5.52
CA TYR A 167 -14.95 10.55 -4.10
C TYR A 167 -16.45 10.84 -3.88
N PRO A 168 -17.09 10.15 -2.91
CA PRO A 168 -18.50 10.35 -2.62
C PRO A 168 -18.77 11.79 -2.14
N GLN A 169 -19.78 12.45 -2.70
CA GLN A 169 -20.19 13.80 -2.31
C GLN A 169 -21.39 13.78 -1.33
N GLY A 170 -21.38 14.69 -0.33
CA GLY A 170 -22.59 15.07 0.42
C GLY A 170 -23.12 14.09 1.50
N ILE A 171 -22.40 13.01 1.78
CA ILE A 171 -22.75 11.99 2.82
C ILE A 171 -21.53 11.64 3.69
N VAL A 172 -20.44 12.39 3.53
CA VAL A 172 -19.22 12.27 4.33
C VAL A 172 -19.29 13.18 5.55
N SER A 173 -18.58 12.82 6.62
CA SER A 173 -18.37 13.73 7.75
C SER A 173 -17.22 14.68 7.43
N GLN A 174 -17.24 15.88 7.97
CA GLN A 174 -16.28 16.92 7.61
C GLN A 174 -15.48 17.36 8.81
N LEU A 175 -14.17 17.47 8.65
CA LEU A 175 -13.27 17.99 9.66
C LEU A 175 -12.48 19.16 9.04
N ASP A 176 -12.72 20.36 9.56
CA ASP A 176 -11.97 21.55 9.23
C ASP A 176 -10.88 21.74 10.31
N LEU A 177 -9.63 21.92 9.89
CA LEU A 177 -8.49 22.09 10.79
C LEU A 177 -7.69 23.32 10.38
N ASN A 178 -7.26 24.12 11.36
CA ASN A 178 -6.18 25.08 11.17
C ASN A 178 -4.91 24.51 11.80
N LYS A 179 -3.88 24.26 10.99
CA LYS A 179 -2.59 23.74 11.47
C LYS A 179 -1.44 24.48 10.81
N SER A 180 -0.54 25.02 11.64
CA SER A 180 0.58 25.86 11.18
C SER A 180 0.13 27.00 10.22
N GLY A 181 -0.99 27.67 10.51
CA GLY A 181 -1.52 28.76 9.70
C GLY A 181 -2.12 28.35 8.36
N ASN A 182 -2.35 27.05 8.13
CA ASN A 182 -3.01 26.53 6.93
C ASN A 182 -4.36 25.90 7.30
N ASP A 183 -5.38 26.17 6.49
CA ASP A 183 -6.69 25.54 6.62
C ASP A 183 -6.75 24.24 5.79
N TYR A 184 -7.13 23.16 6.46
CA TYR A 184 -7.29 21.83 5.89
C TYR A 184 -8.74 21.40 5.97
N HIS A 185 -9.21 20.75 4.90
CA HIS A 185 -10.54 20.17 4.85
C HIS A 185 -10.43 18.67 4.58
N LEU A 186 -10.91 17.87 5.53
CA LEU A 186 -10.94 16.42 5.43
C LEU A 186 -12.39 15.94 5.32
N ASP A 187 -12.71 15.30 4.20
CA ASP A 187 -13.91 14.48 4.09
C ASP A 187 -13.62 13.08 4.64
N ILE A 188 -14.39 12.66 5.64
CA ILE A 188 -14.15 11.43 6.39
C ILE A 188 -15.30 10.45 6.19
N ILE A 189 -14.96 9.21 5.83
CA ILE A 189 -15.86 8.06 5.92
C ILE A 189 -15.34 7.05 6.94
N GLN A 190 -16.25 6.41 7.66
CA GLN A 190 -15.90 5.27 8.51
C GLN A 190 -15.99 3.97 7.72
N LEU A 191 -15.06 3.04 7.99
CA LEU A 191 -15.03 1.71 7.38
C LEU A 191 -15.96 0.71 8.07
N GLU A 192 -16.14 0.84 9.40
CA GLU A 192 -17.00 -0.03 10.21
C GLU A 192 -18.37 0.62 10.46
N GLU A 193 -19.42 -0.19 10.59
CA GLU A 193 -20.80 0.30 10.71
C GLU A 193 -21.17 0.87 12.10
N ASN A 194 -20.31 0.70 13.11
CA ASN A 194 -20.68 0.84 14.51
C ASN A 194 -20.35 2.17 15.22
N ILE A 195 -19.96 3.25 14.55
CA ILE A 195 -19.55 4.49 15.26
C ILE A 195 -20.24 5.75 14.72
N ILE A 196 -21.53 5.94 15.06
CA ILE A 196 -22.11 7.26 15.41
C ILE A 196 -22.09 8.39 14.34
N LEU A 197 -21.58 8.21 13.12
CA LEU A 197 -21.65 9.22 12.06
C LEU A 197 -22.85 9.01 11.13
N LYS A 198 -23.98 8.56 11.69
CA LYS A 198 -25.26 8.43 10.95
C LYS A 198 -25.83 9.76 10.46
N ASN A 199 -25.20 10.90 10.75
CA ASN A 199 -25.64 12.20 10.26
C ASN A 199 -24.46 13.06 9.84
N ARG A 200 -24.65 13.77 8.72
CA ARG A 200 -23.82 14.87 8.22
C ARG A 200 -23.42 15.80 9.37
N LYS A 201 -22.24 15.62 9.93
CA LYS A 201 -21.75 16.42 11.06
C LYS A 201 -20.37 16.94 10.73
N LYS A 202 -20.17 18.22 11.05
CA LYS A 202 -18.82 18.72 11.31
C LYS A 202 -18.30 17.99 12.54
N LEU A 203 -17.11 17.41 12.41
CA LEU A 203 -16.40 16.73 13.46
C LEU A 203 -15.47 17.71 14.17
N ALA A 204 -15.33 17.54 15.47
CA ALA A 204 -14.21 18.05 16.24
C ALA A 204 -13.09 16.99 16.28
N ILE A 205 -11.87 17.41 16.61
CA ILE A 205 -10.72 16.49 16.77
C ILE A 205 -11.02 15.42 17.82
N ASN A 206 -11.72 15.79 18.91
CA ASN A 206 -12.10 14.88 19.99
C ASN A 206 -13.10 13.79 19.55
N ASP A 207 -13.77 13.95 18.41
CA ASP A 207 -14.67 12.94 17.85
C ASP A 207 -13.92 11.83 17.09
N ILE A 208 -12.61 11.99 16.88
CA ILE A 208 -11.80 11.08 16.06
C ILE A 208 -11.30 9.92 16.92
N GLN A 209 -11.91 8.75 16.72
CA GLN A 209 -11.51 7.50 17.39
C GLN A 209 -10.46 6.70 16.61
N CYS A 210 -10.09 7.18 15.41
CA CYS A 210 -9.06 6.56 14.58
C CYS A 210 -7.67 6.89 15.14
N ARG A 211 -6.99 5.88 15.69
CA ARG A 211 -5.68 6.01 16.32
C ARG A 211 -4.62 6.58 15.36
N PRO A 212 -4.40 6.03 14.13
CA PRO A 212 -3.42 6.61 13.22
C PRO A 212 -3.72 8.08 12.86
N LEU A 213 -4.99 8.40 12.61
CA LEU A 213 -5.40 9.78 12.32
C LEU A 213 -5.18 10.68 13.55
N GLY A 214 -5.48 10.20 14.75
CA GLY A 214 -5.19 10.89 16.00
C GLY A 214 -3.72 11.31 16.10
N PHE A 215 -2.78 10.40 15.85
CA PHE A 215 -1.34 10.72 15.85
C PHE A 215 -0.94 11.71 14.75
N MET A 216 -1.54 11.61 13.57
CA MET A 216 -1.31 12.63 12.53
C MET A 216 -1.84 14.00 12.95
N LEU A 217 -2.95 14.06 13.66
CA LEU A 217 -3.59 15.32 14.03
C LEU A 217 -3.06 15.94 15.32
N MET A 218 -2.41 15.15 16.20
CA MET A 218 -1.75 15.67 17.39
C MET A 218 -0.70 16.70 17.00
N ASP A 219 -0.91 17.94 17.44
CA ASP A 219 0.10 18.98 17.39
C ASP A 219 1.08 18.79 18.55
N ASN A 220 2.38 18.77 18.24
CA ASN A 220 3.42 19.03 19.24
C ASN A 220 3.51 20.53 19.59
N GLU A 221 2.64 21.39 19.05
CA GLU A 221 2.64 22.83 19.28
C GLU A 221 1.29 23.32 19.81
N LYS A 222 1.34 23.97 20.97
CA LYS A 222 0.22 24.61 21.66
C LYS A 222 -0.27 25.82 20.86
N SER A 223 -1.26 25.67 19.98
CA SER A 223 -2.20 26.75 19.66
C SER A 223 -3.34 26.27 18.75
N MET A 224 -4.57 26.33 19.25
CA MET A 224 -5.75 26.38 18.38
C MET A 224 -6.63 27.56 18.84
N ASN A 225 -6.51 28.67 18.12
CA ASN A 225 -7.59 29.64 18.00
C ASN A 225 -8.21 29.40 16.61
N ILE A 226 -9.50 29.10 16.59
CA ILE A 226 -10.28 28.82 15.39
C ILE A 226 -10.88 30.15 14.93
N ASP A 227 -10.26 30.80 13.95
CA ASP A 227 -10.87 31.93 13.24
C ASP A 227 -11.44 31.44 11.91
N THR A 228 -12.76 31.40 11.83
CA THR A 228 -13.49 31.01 10.62
C THR A 228 -13.57 32.20 9.66
N LYS A 229 -12.62 32.35 8.72
CA LYS A 229 -12.76 33.27 7.59
C LYS A 229 -12.41 32.62 6.25
N SER A 230 -13.40 32.69 5.35
CA SER A 230 -13.44 32.54 3.89
C SER A 230 -12.41 31.66 3.16
N LEU A 231 -12.92 30.87 2.22
CA LEU A 231 -12.60 29.47 2.05
C LEU A 231 -12.20 29.21 0.58
N SER A 232 -11.20 29.96 0.08
CA SER A 232 -10.82 29.94 -1.35
C SER A 232 -9.60 29.07 -1.68
N ASN A 233 -8.85 28.57 -0.69
CA ASN A 233 -7.64 27.75 -0.87
C ASN A 233 -7.65 26.44 -0.05
N GLN A 234 -8.82 25.81 0.13
CA GLN A 234 -8.90 24.59 0.95
C GLN A 234 -8.19 23.40 0.30
N LYS A 235 -7.19 22.87 1.00
CA LYS A 235 -6.54 21.59 0.68
C LYS A 235 -7.52 20.47 1.01
N ASN A 236 -8.07 19.85 -0.03
CA ASN A 236 -9.12 18.85 0.11
C ASN A 236 -8.54 17.44 0.18
N TRP A 237 -8.65 16.84 1.35
CA TRP A 237 -8.27 15.47 1.65
C TRP A 237 -9.50 14.58 1.78
N PHE A 238 -9.33 13.30 1.52
CA PHE A 238 -10.29 12.26 1.80
C PHE A 238 -9.68 11.25 2.75
N ALA A 239 -10.38 10.91 3.82
CA ALA A 239 -9.96 9.92 4.79
C ALA A 239 -11.01 8.82 4.93
N ALA A 240 -10.57 7.57 4.88
CA ALA A 240 -11.37 6.43 5.27
C ALA A 240 -10.76 5.79 6.51
N VAL A 241 -11.54 5.72 7.58
CA VAL A 241 -11.02 5.42 8.92
C VAL A 241 -11.74 4.26 9.59
N SER A 242 -11.00 3.46 10.34
CA SER A 242 -11.52 2.65 11.44
C SER A 242 -10.78 3.02 12.73
N ARG A 243 -11.02 2.28 13.83
CA ARG A 243 -10.28 2.49 15.08
C ARG A 243 -8.77 2.43 14.88
N ASP A 244 -8.30 1.43 14.14
CA ASP A 244 -6.88 1.12 14.01
C ASP A 244 -6.33 1.33 12.60
N TYR A 245 -7.15 1.80 11.65
CA TYR A 245 -6.76 2.01 10.26
C TYR A 245 -7.09 3.41 9.76
N LEU A 246 -6.18 3.97 8.97
CA LEU A 246 -6.36 5.20 8.21
C LEU A 246 -5.95 4.95 6.76
N SER A 247 -6.83 5.27 5.82
CA SER A 247 -6.48 5.57 4.43
C SER A 247 -6.72 7.05 4.20
N LEU A 248 -5.70 7.78 3.77
CA LEU A 248 -5.71 9.21 3.55
C LEU A 248 -5.21 9.48 2.13
N SER A 249 -6.03 10.15 1.33
CA SER A 249 -5.70 10.46 -0.05
C SER A 249 -6.04 11.89 -0.40
N THR A 250 -5.34 12.41 -1.39
CA THR A 250 -5.59 13.73 -1.92
C THR A 250 -6.72 13.69 -2.94
N LYS A 251 -7.53 14.75 -2.98
CA LYS A 251 -8.56 14.88 -4.02
C LYS A 251 -8.06 15.53 -5.31
N ASN A 252 -6.83 16.04 -5.31
CA ASN A 252 -6.24 16.66 -6.49
C ASN A 252 -5.57 15.61 -7.38
N PRO A 253 -6.03 15.39 -8.62
CA PRO A 253 -5.45 14.38 -9.52
C PRO A 253 -4.03 14.74 -10.02
N GLN A 254 -3.58 16.00 -9.91
CA GLN A 254 -2.25 16.43 -10.35
C GLN A 254 -1.15 16.09 -9.35
N ASN A 255 -1.50 16.03 -8.06
CA ASN A 255 -0.58 15.73 -6.96
C ASN A 255 -1.19 14.57 -6.19
N ILE A 256 -0.83 13.35 -6.56
CA ILE A 256 -1.40 12.15 -5.95
C ILE A 256 -0.55 11.80 -4.74
N ILE A 257 -1.13 11.92 -3.55
CA ILE A 257 -0.57 11.34 -2.33
C ILE A 257 -1.59 10.37 -1.78
N LEU A 258 -1.12 9.17 -1.45
CA LEU A 258 -1.89 8.14 -0.78
C LEU A 258 -1.09 7.69 0.43
N LEU A 259 -1.72 7.68 1.60
CA LEU A 259 -1.15 7.21 2.85
C LEU A 259 -2.10 6.20 3.47
N ASP A 260 -1.62 5.01 3.75
CA ASP A 260 -2.37 3.99 4.46
C ASP A 260 -1.59 3.55 5.70
N ALA A 261 -2.24 3.56 6.86
CA ALA A 261 -1.60 3.25 8.13
C ALA A 261 -2.48 2.35 8.99
N GLN A 262 -1.88 1.28 9.52
CA GLN A 262 -2.50 0.37 10.48
C GLN A 262 -1.73 0.42 11.80
N LEU A 263 -2.44 0.66 12.90
CA LEU A 263 -1.92 0.66 14.27
C LEU A 263 -2.82 -0.17 15.21
N SER A 264 -2.85 -1.47 15.01
CA SER A 264 -3.50 -2.45 15.89
C SER A 264 -2.75 -2.68 17.21
N GLY A 265 -1.44 -2.40 17.24
CA GLY A 265 -0.56 -2.74 18.35
C GLY A 265 0.08 -4.13 18.26
N PHE A 266 -0.20 -4.88 17.20
CA PHE A 266 0.55 -6.09 16.85
C PHE A 266 1.59 -5.72 15.78
N VAL A 267 2.88 -5.88 16.10
CA VAL A 267 4.00 -5.46 15.23
C VAL A 267 3.85 -6.04 13.83
N ASP A 268 3.54 -7.34 13.74
CA ASP A 268 3.36 -8.06 12.48
C ASP A 268 2.16 -7.57 11.66
N SER A 269 1.26 -6.75 12.21
CA SER A 269 0.09 -6.22 11.49
C SER A 269 0.18 -4.72 11.23
N ASP A 270 1.03 -4.02 11.96
CA ASP A 270 1.15 -2.57 11.88
C ASP A 270 2.04 -2.17 10.70
N PHE A 271 1.66 -1.10 10.02
CA PHE A 271 2.42 -0.57 8.90
C PHE A 271 2.05 0.89 8.60
N ILE A 272 2.94 1.57 7.88
CA ILE A 272 2.69 2.84 7.20
C ILE A 272 3.13 2.67 5.75
N PHE A 273 2.20 2.84 4.82
CA PHE A 273 2.42 2.91 3.39
C PHE A 273 2.19 4.34 2.91
N ILE A 274 3.06 4.81 2.01
CA ILE A 274 2.91 6.10 1.35
C ILE A 274 3.26 5.96 -0.12
N PHE A 275 2.41 6.50 -0.98
CA PHE A 275 2.73 6.76 -2.38
C PHE A 275 2.66 8.26 -2.64
N ALA A 276 3.63 8.78 -3.40
CA ALA A 276 3.56 10.09 -3.99
C ALA A 276 3.94 10.03 -5.46
N ASN A 277 3.19 10.72 -6.32
CA ASN A 277 3.53 10.79 -7.75
C ASN A 277 4.80 11.62 -8.00
N LYS A 278 5.33 11.55 -9.22
CA LYS A 278 6.59 12.20 -9.64
C LYS A 278 6.68 13.72 -9.38
N SER A 279 5.56 14.42 -9.19
CA SER A 279 5.58 15.85 -8.86
C SER A 279 6.05 16.13 -7.42
N ILE A 280 6.17 15.09 -6.58
CA ILE A 280 6.49 15.20 -5.16
C ILE A 280 7.74 14.37 -4.86
N THR A 281 8.76 15.00 -4.29
CA THR A 281 9.97 14.31 -3.81
C THR A 281 9.73 13.72 -2.42
N LEU A 282 9.27 12.47 -2.37
CA LEU A 282 8.90 11.80 -1.13
C LEU A 282 10.11 11.56 -0.21
N GLU A 283 11.30 11.33 -0.75
CA GLU A 283 12.49 10.94 0.01
C GLU A 283 12.90 11.96 1.08
N ASN A 284 12.63 13.25 0.86
CA ASN A 284 12.94 14.33 1.81
C ASN A 284 11.91 14.45 2.94
N LEU A 285 10.82 13.69 2.86
CA LEU A 285 9.66 13.79 3.75
C LEU A 285 9.51 12.57 4.64
N LEU A 286 10.28 11.51 4.38
CA LEU A 286 10.20 10.25 5.12
C LEU A 286 11.15 10.28 6.31
N PRO A 287 10.70 9.82 7.50
CA PRO A 287 11.59 9.41 8.57
C PRO A 287 12.58 8.32 8.13
N LYS A 288 13.65 8.12 8.91
CA LYS A 288 14.54 6.97 8.73
C LYS A 288 13.78 5.66 8.97
N GLY A 289 14.13 4.61 8.22
CA GLY A 289 13.53 3.28 8.36
C GLY A 289 12.39 2.97 7.38
N PHE A 290 12.05 3.89 6.48
CA PHE A 290 11.20 3.58 5.33
C PHE A 290 12.00 2.84 4.25
N ARG A 291 11.44 1.74 3.75
CA ARG A 291 11.87 1.08 2.50
C ARG A 291 11.25 1.83 1.34
N VAL A 292 12.07 2.32 0.41
CA VAL A 292 11.63 3.22 -0.68
C VAL A 292 11.84 2.56 -2.02
N GLU A 293 10.79 2.51 -2.83
CA GLU A 293 10.80 1.94 -4.16
C GLU A 293 10.31 2.96 -5.20
N LYS A 294 11.11 3.16 -6.25
CA LYS A 294 10.73 4.03 -7.38
C LYS A 294 9.94 3.25 -8.42
N THR A 295 8.91 3.87 -8.95
CA THR A 295 8.04 3.33 -10.01
C THR A 295 7.95 4.29 -11.20
N ASN A 296 7.22 3.91 -12.24
CA ASN A 296 7.00 4.79 -13.38
C ASN A 296 6.01 5.92 -13.05
N LEU A 297 5.15 5.77 -12.04
CA LEU A 297 4.22 6.83 -11.63
C LEU A 297 4.75 7.71 -10.49
N GLY A 298 5.69 7.23 -9.68
CA GLY A 298 6.18 7.98 -8.53
C GLY A 298 7.11 7.19 -7.62
N THR A 299 6.95 7.42 -6.33
CA THR A 299 7.74 6.80 -5.28
C THR A 299 6.80 6.18 -4.25
N MET A 300 7.04 4.92 -3.94
CA MET A 300 6.40 4.17 -2.86
C MET A 300 7.33 4.10 -1.66
N ALA A 301 6.76 4.19 -0.47
CA ALA A 301 7.50 4.06 0.77
C ALA A 301 6.71 3.22 1.77
N TRP A 302 7.42 2.32 2.45
CA TRP A 302 6.85 1.39 3.41
C TRP A 302 7.63 1.42 4.72
N ASN A 303 6.93 1.48 5.84
CA ASN A 303 7.49 1.25 7.17
C ASN A 303 6.64 0.18 7.87
N TYR A 304 7.25 -0.95 8.17
CA TYR A 304 6.68 -2.11 8.87
C TYR A 304 7.79 -2.77 9.70
N ASP A 305 7.45 -3.80 10.47
CA ASP A 305 8.36 -4.45 11.45
C ASP A 305 9.05 -3.46 12.38
N THR A 306 8.33 -2.38 12.69
CA THR A 306 8.85 -1.25 13.46
C THR A 306 8.10 -1.21 14.79
N PRO A 307 8.78 -1.00 15.93
CA PRO A 307 8.12 -0.81 17.21
C PRO A 307 7.04 0.25 17.16
N LYS A 308 5.92 -0.04 17.81
CA LYS A 308 4.72 0.80 17.83
C LYS A 308 4.99 2.28 18.11
N ASN A 309 5.79 2.58 19.14
CA ASN A 309 6.15 3.94 19.51
C ASN A 309 6.89 4.70 18.38
N ILE A 310 7.70 4.00 17.60
CA ILE A 310 8.40 4.58 16.44
C ILE A 310 7.40 4.86 15.31
N MET A 311 6.46 3.95 15.02
CA MET A 311 5.42 4.19 14.01
C MET A 311 4.51 5.37 14.37
N GLU A 312 4.10 5.49 15.64
CA GLU A 312 3.31 6.61 16.13
C GLU A 312 4.04 7.94 15.93
N ASN A 313 5.34 7.99 16.24
CA ASN A 313 6.20 9.15 15.98
C ASN A 313 6.35 9.44 14.47
N HIS A 314 6.48 8.41 13.64
CA HIS A 314 6.55 8.55 12.19
C HIS A 314 5.27 9.21 11.63
N LEU A 315 4.08 8.79 12.07
CA LEU A 315 2.82 9.40 11.64
C LEU A 315 2.71 10.88 12.05
N ALA A 316 3.10 11.20 13.28
CA ALA A 316 3.14 12.59 13.75
C ALA A 316 4.08 13.45 12.90
N TYR A 317 5.27 12.93 12.55
CA TYR A 317 6.22 13.62 11.67
C TYR A 317 5.67 13.81 10.25
N LEU A 318 5.10 12.75 9.66
CA LEU A 318 4.56 12.76 8.30
C LEU A 318 3.44 13.78 8.15
N SER A 319 2.58 13.94 9.17
CA SER A 319 1.53 14.97 9.16
C SER A 319 2.08 16.39 8.93
N GLN A 320 3.18 16.74 9.59
CA GLN A 320 3.79 18.06 9.45
C GLN A 320 4.32 18.34 8.04
N LYS A 321 4.64 17.28 7.30
CA LYS A 321 5.26 17.35 5.98
C LYS A 321 4.21 17.19 4.89
N ILE A 322 3.48 16.07 4.91
CA ILE A 322 2.55 15.65 3.85
C ILE A 322 1.36 16.59 3.72
N LEU A 323 0.76 17.02 4.82
CA LEU A 323 -0.36 17.96 4.75
C LEU A 323 0.08 19.30 4.14
N LYS A 324 1.34 19.70 4.29
CA LYS A 324 1.86 20.98 3.77
C LYS A 324 2.18 20.97 2.27
N LEU A 325 2.25 19.81 1.60
CA LEU A 325 2.76 19.69 0.21
C LEU A 325 1.88 20.29 -0.89
N TYR A 326 0.74 20.86 -0.56
CA TYR A 326 -0.04 21.65 -1.50
C TYR A 326 0.28 23.12 -1.31
N ASN A 327 0.83 23.82 -2.30
CA ASN A 327 0.72 25.26 -2.44
C ASN A 327 0.60 25.58 -3.91
#